data_AF-A0A966WTB3-F1
#
_entry.id   AF-A0A966WTB3-F1
#
_cell.length_a   1.000
_cell.length_b   1.000
_cell.length_c   1.000
_cell.angle_alpha   90.00
_cell.angle_beta   90.00
_cell.angle_gamma   90.00
#
_symmetry.space_group_name_H-M   'P 1'
#
loop_
_entity.id
_entity.type
_entity.pdbx_description
1 polymer ?
#
loop_
_entity_poly.entity_id
_entity_poly.type
_entity_poly.pdbx_seq_one_letter_code
_entity_poly.pdbx_strand_id
1 'polypeptide(L)' 'EVSRFKGLGEMNPSQLKETTMDPARRSLIRVKLPEDVDGRADVADLVERLMGRNPEHRFHFIQSHATSIEADAIDA' A
#
# COMPACT_ATOMS: atom_id res chain seq x y z
N GLU A 1 16.30 -11.44 21.06
CA GLU A 1 16.57 -10.72 19.81
C GLU A 1 15.32 -10.74 18.95
N VAL A 2 14.91 -9.60 18.40
CA VAL A 2 13.74 -9.49 17.51
C VAL A 2 14.25 -9.47 16.07
N SER A 3 13.76 -10.37 15.24
CA SER A 3 14.10 -10.41 13.82
C SER A 3 13.11 -9.55 13.02
N ARG A 4 13.62 -8.65 12.16
CA ARG A 4 12.82 -7.81 11.26
C ARG A 4 13.22 -8.10 9.82
N PHE A 5 12.28 -8.62 9.04
CA PHE A 5 12.46 -8.80 7.60
C PHE A 5 12.32 -7.47 6.88
N LYS A 6 13.33 -7.06 6.11
CA LYS A 6 13.26 -5.82 5.31
C LYS A 6 12.74 -6.07 3.89
N GLY A 7 12.63 -7.34 3.51
CA GLY A 7 12.07 -7.76 2.24
C GLY A 7 11.81 -9.27 2.20
N LEU A 8 11.06 -9.72 1.19
CA LEU A 8 10.67 -11.13 1.07
C LEU A 8 11.85 -12.08 0.83
N GLY A 9 12.95 -11.59 0.23
CA GLY A 9 14.15 -12.39 -0.02
C GLY A 9 14.95 -12.75 1.24
N GLU A 10 14.64 -12.14 2.37
CA GLU A 10 15.24 -12.48 3.67
C GLU A 10 14.52 -13.66 4.36
N MET A 11 13.38 -14.11 3.82
CA MET A 11 12.63 -15.26 4.33
C MET A 11 12.97 -16.53 3.56
N ASN A 12 13.09 -17.64 4.28
CA ASN A 12 13.19 -18.94 3.63
C ASN A 12 11.88 -19.31 2.92
N PRO A 13 11.92 -20.02 1.77
CA PRO A 13 10.71 -20.38 1.04
C PRO A 13 9.66 -21.15 1.85
N SER A 14 10.09 -22.00 2.80
CA SER A 14 9.19 -22.72 3.71
C SER A 14 8.41 -21.78 4.63
N GLN A 15 9.08 -20.76 5.17
CA GLN A 15 8.47 -19.76 6.05
C GLN A 15 7.49 -18.88 5.27
N LEU A 16 7.85 -18.45 4.06
CA LEU A 16 6.97 -17.66 3.21
C LEU A 16 5.69 -18.45 2.89
N LYS A 17 5.83 -19.74 2.53
CA LYS A 17 4.68 -20.62 2.27
C LYS A 17 3.75 -20.72 3.49
N GLU A 18 4.32 -20.95 4.66
CA GLU A 18 3.56 -21.15 5.91
C GLU A 18 2.85 -19.88 6.39
N THR A 19 3.50 -18.72 6.23
CA THR A 19 3.02 -17.47 6.82
C THR A 19 2.15 -16.63 5.90
N THR A 20 2.44 -16.58 4.59
CA THR A 20 1.74 -15.67 3.66
C THR A 20 1.04 -16.36 2.49
N MET A 21 1.36 -17.62 2.17
CA MET A 21 0.78 -18.30 1.00
C MET A 21 -0.29 -19.34 1.31
N ASP A 22 -0.21 -20.03 2.45
CA ASP A 22 -1.16 -21.08 2.84
C ASP A 22 -2.58 -20.49 2.98
N PRO A 23 -3.57 -20.91 2.19
CA PRO A 23 -4.95 -20.41 2.29
C PRO A 23 -5.57 -20.55 3.68
N ALA A 24 -5.14 -21.52 4.48
CA ALA A 24 -5.65 -21.73 5.83
C ALA A 24 -5.08 -20.74 6.86
N ARG A 25 -3.95 -20.09 6.57
CA ARG A 25 -3.20 -19.26 7.54
C ARG A 25 -2.92 -17.84 7.06
N ARG A 26 -2.94 -17.60 5.74
CA ARG A 26 -2.64 -16.30 5.14
C ARG A 26 -3.72 -15.28 5.48
N SER A 27 -3.29 -14.03 5.64
CA SER A 27 -4.18 -12.87 5.68
C SER A 27 -4.06 -12.09 4.36
N LEU A 28 -5.19 -11.77 3.73
CA LEU A 28 -5.25 -11.01 2.49
C LEU A 28 -6.16 -9.80 2.64
N ILE A 29 -5.75 -8.69 2.06
CA ILE A 29 -6.58 -7.49 1.95
C ILE A 29 -7.31 -7.54 0.61
N ARG A 30 -8.65 -7.47 0.65
CA ARG A 30 -9.47 -7.38 -0.56
C ARG A 30 -9.72 -5.91 -0.89
N VAL A 31 -9.05 -5.42 -1.93
CA VAL A 31 -9.28 -4.06 -2.46
C VAL A 31 -10.60 -4.02 -3.21
N LYS A 32 -11.41 -2.98 -2.96
CA LYS A 32 -12.67 -2.71 -3.65
C LYS A 32 -12.70 -1.23 -4.05
N LEU A 33 -13.36 -0.95 -5.17
CA LEU A 33 -13.66 0.42 -5.57
C LEU A 33 -14.99 0.86 -4.94
N PRO A 34 -15.20 2.17 -4.74
CA PRO A 34 -16.52 2.71 -4.41
C PRO A 34 -17.57 2.26 -5.44
N GLU A 35 -18.80 2.05 -5.00
CA GLU A 35 -19.88 1.61 -5.88
C GLU A 35 -20.51 2.78 -6.66
N ASP A 36 -20.52 3.96 -6.04
CA ASP A 36 -21.03 5.19 -6.62
C ASP A 36 -20.05 5.80 -7.65
N VAL A 37 -20.62 6.61 -8.55
CA VAL A 37 -19.88 7.19 -9.67
C VAL A 37 -18.88 8.25 -9.19
N ASP A 38 -19.27 9.05 -8.20
CA ASP A 38 -18.45 10.14 -7.68
C ASP A 38 -17.19 9.60 -6.99
N GLY A 39 -17.33 8.60 -6.11
CA GLY A 39 -16.20 7.94 -5.47
C GLY A 39 -15.27 7.24 -6.45
N ARG A 40 -15.78 6.71 -7.56
CA ARG A 40 -14.93 6.17 -8.64
C ARG A 40 -14.17 7.26 -9.38
N ALA A 41 -14.79 8.41 -9.62
CA ALA A 41 -14.14 9.57 -10.23
C ALA A 41 -13.01 10.10 -9.35
N ASP A 42 -13.23 10.18 -8.04
CA ASP A 42 -12.21 10.60 -7.06
C ASP A 42 -11.00 9.64 -7.05
N VAL A 43 -11.24 8.33 -7.09
CA VAL A 43 -10.16 7.34 -7.19
C VAL A 43 -9.39 7.49 -8.51
N ALA A 44 -10.08 7.71 -9.62
CA ALA A 44 -9.44 7.89 -10.92
C ALA A 44 -8.56 9.15 -10.96
N ASP A 45 -9.06 10.26 -10.41
CA ASP A 45 -8.30 11.50 -10.27
C ASP A 45 -7.07 11.32 -9.37
N LEU A 46 -7.22 10.62 -8.24
CA LEU A 46 -6.09 10.31 -7.37
C LEU A 46 -5.02 9.47 -8.09
N VAL A 47 -5.44 8.45 -8.84
CA VAL A 47 -4.52 7.63 -9.64
C VAL A 47 -3.79 8.46 -10.68
N GLU A 48 -4.47 9.35 -11.41
CA GLU A 48 -3.83 10.23 -12.40
C GLU A 48 -2.86 11.22 -11.73
N ARG A 49 -3.22 11.81 -10.59
CA ARG A 49 -2.31 12.73 -9.88
C ARG A 49 -1.03 12.04 -9.41
N LEU A 50 -1.10 10.78 -9.01
CA LEU A 50 0.05 10.02 -8.50
C LEU A 50 0.87 9.34 -9.61
N MET A 51 0.19 8.68 -10.54
CA MET A 51 0.78 7.77 -11.52
C MET A 51 0.74 8.32 -12.96
N GLY A 52 0.08 9.46 -13.16
CA GLY A 52 -0.03 10.12 -14.44
C GLY A 52 1.28 10.74 -14.94
N ARG A 53 1.18 11.37 -16.12
CA ARG A 53 2.35 11.87 -16.86
C ARG A 53 2.86 13.22 -16.36
N ASN A 54 2.04 14.00 -15.64
CA ASN A 54 2.44 15.30 -15.13
C ASN A 54 3.12 15.18 -13.76
N PRO A 55 4.46 15.39 -13.65
CA PRO A 55 5.17 15.27 -12.38
C PRO A 55 4.80 16.34 -11.35
N GLU A 56 4.33 17.52 -11.77
CA GLU A 56 3.98 18.62 -10.86
C GLU A 56 2.82 18.25 -9.92
N HIS A 57 1.82 17.54 -10.44
CA HIS A 57 0.67 17.07 -9.65
C HIS A 57 1.12 16.15 -8.51
N ARG A 58 2.03 15.21 -8.81
CA ARG A 58 2.60 14.30 -7.81
C ARG A 58 3.45 15.05 -6.79
N PHE A 59 4.24 16.03 -7.24
CA PHE A 59 5.07 16.84 -6.35
C PHE A 59 4.22 17.60 -5.31
N HIS A 60 3.18 18.31 -5.76
CA HIS A 60 2.26 19.00 -4.86
C HIS A 60 1.53 18.05 -3.91
N PHE A 61 1.12 16.89 -4.40
CA PHE A 61 0.49 15.86 -3.56
C PHE A 61 1.42 15.41 -2.43
N ILE A 62 2.66 15.04 -2.74
CA ILE A 62 3.64 14.60 -1.73
C ILE A 62 3.92 15.72 -0.73
N GLN A 63 4.14 16.94 -1.19
CA GLN A 63 4.46 18.07 -0.29
C GLN A 63 3.34 18.36 0.71
N SER A 64 2.08 18.22 0.29
CA SER A 64 0.91 18.49 1.14
C SER A 64 0.59 17.37 2.13
N HIS A 65 0.98 16.12 1.85
CA HIS A 65 0.59 14.94 2.65
C HIS A 65 1.76 14.23 3.35
N ALA A 66 3.01 14.56 3.03
CA ALA A 66 4.18 13.84 3.59
C ALA A 66 4.35 13.99 5.10
N THR A 67 3.86 15.08 5.69
CA THR A 67 3.97 15.36 7.13
C THR A 67 2.74 14.94 7.93
N SER A 68 1.65 14.54 7.27
CA SER A 68 0.38 14.22 7.95
C SER A 68 0.32 12.79 8.50
N ILE A 69 1.38 12.00 8.33
CA ILE A 69 1.42 10.60 8.78
C ILE A 69 2.34 10.52 10.00
N GLU A 70 1.79 10.03 11.12
CA GLU A 70 2.57 9.67 12.30
C GLU A 70 3.42 8.44 11.97
N ALA A 71 4.72 8.48 12.31
CA ALA A 71 5.65 7.39 12.00
C ALA A 71 5.21 6.04 12.61
N ASP A 72 4.48 6.08 13.73
CA ASP A 72 3.95 4.92 14.44
C ASP A 72 2.75 4.27 13.73
N ALA A 73 2.12 4.97 12.77
CA ALA A 73 1.03 4.46 11.95
C ALA A 73 1.50 3.81 10.63
N ILE A 74 2.79 3.89 10.33
CA ILE A 74 3.39 3.27 9.14
C ILE A 74 3.78 1.83 9.52
N ASP A 75 3.22 0.85 8.80
CA ASP A 75 3.48 -0.59 8.94
C ASP A 75 2.91 -1.29 10.21
N ALA A 76 1.90 -0.71 10.86
CA ALA A 76 1.09 -1.38 11.90
C ALA A 76 0.11 -2.42 11.32
#